data_AF-A0A0C7QSA4-F1
#
_entry.id   AF-A0A0C7QSA4-F1
#
_cell.length_a   1.000
_cell.length_b   1.000
_cell.length_c   1.000
_cell.angle_alpha   90.00
_cell.angle_beta   90.00
_cell.angle_gamma   90.00
#
_symmetry.space_group_name_H-M   'P 1'
#
loop_
_entity.id
_entity.type
_entity.pdbx_description
1 polymer ?
#
loop_
_entity_poly.entity_id
_entity_poly.type
_entity_poly.pdbx_seq_one_letter_code
_entity_poly.pdbx_strand_id
1 'polypeptide(L)'
;MDAKKYDKDNPSLVNSMVCAIDILGFSQMIVDSCRDGYGDKLLKEINYLITKNKQCITPNKYSKGKVKIFTDNMVVAYPIKDDGEKELDEILENVSEYQFNLSLEGLFVRGGVSVGDFYINEDIVFGPALLDAHNTESKIACYPRIVLDEKTVKLLKKYINYYDAAPQKNKILIDSDGQWFLNYLNTIFKFYTECNNDYEFERVQHELLFRHKKKLEELLSIHKTNIAVWDKYVWTANYHNYFCDLHFPNEKWLKIAKKDLLSWPRQISNSDI
;
A
#
# COMPACT_ATOMS: atom_id res chain seq x y z
N MET A 1 -15.83 24.61 -9.42
CA MET A 1 -16.33 25.20 -8.15
C MET A 1 -15.24 24.99 -7.10
N ASP A 2 -15.08 25.89 -6.12
CA ASP A 2 -14.13 25.62 -5.02
C ASP A 2 -14.54 24.34 -4.28
N ALA A 3 -13.58 23.47 -3.94
CA ALA A 3 -13.85 22.32 -3.06
C ALA A 3 -14.54 22.83 -1.80
N LYS A 4 -15.61 22.15 -1.41
CA LYS A 4 -16.01 22.16 -0.01
C LYS A 4 -14.83 21.65 0.82
N LYS A 5 -14.52 22.37 1.89
CA LYS A 5 -13.41 22.05 2.80
C LYS A 5 -14.02 21.50 4.08
N TYR A 6 -13.28 20.65 4.77
CA TYR A 6 -13.65 20.29 6.13
C TYR A 6 -13.60 21.55 7.01
N ASP A 7 -14.74 21.88 7.62
CA ASP A 7 -14.90 23.00 8.53
C ASP A 7 -14.99 22.46 9.96
N LYS A 8 -14.10 22.92 10.84
CA LYS A 8 -14.05 22.50 12.24
C LYS A 8 -15.20 23.13 13.05
N ASP A 9 -15.57 24.37 12.72
CA ASP A 9 -16.56 25.15 13.45
C ASP A 9 -17.99 24.84 12.97
N ASN A 10 -18.13 24.36 11.73
CA ASN A 10 -19.39 23.89 11.17
C ASN A 10 -19.26 22.51 10.47
N PRO A 11 -19.20 21.41 11.23
CA PRO A 11 -19.01 20.07 10.69
C PRO A 11 -20.08 19.69 9.65
N SER A 12 -19.63 19.31 8.45
CA SER A 12 -20.51 18.84 7.38
C SER A 12 -19.81 17.82 6.51
N LEU A 13 -20.58 16.89 5.95
CA LEU A 13 -20.06 15.90 5.02
C LEU A 13 -19.62 16.55 3.71
N VAL A 14 -18.45 16.14 3.24
CA VAL A 14 -17.84 16.57 1.99
C VAL A 14 -17.52 15.34 1.17
N ASN A 15 -17.93 15.34 -0.10
CA ASN A 15 -17.58 14.28 -1.02
C ASN A 15 -16.05 14.24 -1.20
N SER A 16 -15.45 13.09 -0.89
CA SER A 16 -14.00 12.95 -0.75
C SER A 16 -13.54 11.59 -1.25
N MET A 17 -12.30 11.52 -1.72
CA MET A 17 -11.57 10.26 -1.80
C MET A 17 -11.08 9.90 -0.41
N VAL A 18 -11.29 8.65 0.01
CA VAL A 18 -10.95 8.18 1.36
C VAL A 18 -10.22 6.85 1.26
N CYS A 19 -9.06 6.74 1.89
CA CYS A 19 -8.30 5.51 2.02
C CYS A 19 -8.19 5.14 3.49
N ALA A 20 -8.57 3.90 3.83
CA ALA A 20 -8.28 3.27 5.11
C ALA A 20 -7.13 2.28 4.91
N ILE A 21 -6.10 2.35 5.76
CA ILE A 21 -4.88 1.55 5.67
C ILE A 21 -4.61 0.90 7.03
N ASP A 22 -4.22 -0.37 7.02
CA ASP A 22 -3.95 -1.17 8.21
C ASP A 22 -2.60 -1.89 8.06
N ILE A 23 -1.76 -1.85 9.10
CA ILE A 23 -0.49 -2.60 9.15
C ILE A 23 -0.78 -4.06 9.48
N LEU A 24 -0.40 -4.96 8.57
CA LEU A 24 -0.64 -6.39 8.74
C LEU A 24 0.19 -6.98 9.87
N GLY A 25 -0.47 -7.76 10.73
CA GLY A 25 0.19 -8.50 11.80
C GLY A 25 0.58 -7.63 13.00
N PHE A 26 0.17 -6.37 13.04
CA PHE A 26 0.60 -5.41 14.06
C PHE A 26 0.35 -5.88 15.50
N SER A 27 -0.82 -6.44 15.79
CA SER A 27 -1.13 -6.96 17.12
C SER A 27 -0.15 -8.07 17.55
N GLN A 28 0.21 -8.96 16.62
CA GLN A 28 1.17 -10.03 16.89
C GLN A 28 2.58 -9.47 17.11
N MET A 29 2.97 -8.44 16.34
CA MET A 29 4.24 -7.74 16.54
C MET A 29 4.35 -7.13 17.94
N ILE A 30 3.27 -6.52 18.45
CA ILE A 30 3.22 -6.02 19.83
C ILE A 30 3.40 -7.16 20.82
N VAL A 31 2.60 -8.22 20.69
CA VAL A 31 2.63 -9.36 21.62
C VAL A 31 4.03 -9.98 21.69
N ASP A 32 4.65 -10.26 20.53
CA ASP A 32 5.97 -10.86 20.47
C ASP A 32 7.04 -9.92 21.01
N SER A 33 7.02 -8.63 20.63
CA SER A 33 8.01 -7.66 21.10
C SER A 33 7.96 -7.39 22.60
N CYS A 34 6.77 -7.34 23.18
CA CYS A 34 6.61 -7.19 24.62
C CYS A 34 7.05 -8.47 25.35
N ARG A 35 6.71 -9.65 24.83
CA ARG A 35 7.13 -10.94 25.42
C ARG A 35 8.65 -11.07 25.42
N ASP A 36 9.29 -10.69 24.32
CA ASP A 36 10.72 -10.91 24.09
C ASP A 36 11.60 -9.72 24.57
N GLY A 37 10.98 -8.72 25.23
CA GLY A 37 11.69 -7.61 25.89
C GLY A 37 12.19 -6.49 24.97
N TYR A 38 11.71 -6.42 23.72
CA TYR A 38 12.10 -5.39 22.75
C TYR A 38 10.96 -4.43 22.35
N GLY A 39 9.84 -4.42 23.07
CA GLY A 39 8.67 -3.57 22.78
C GLY A 39 8.98 -2.07 22.60
N ASP A 40 9.80 -1.49 23.47
CA ASP A 40 10.20 -0.07 23.36
C ASP A 40 11.00 0.21 22.07
N LYS A 41 11.80 -0.75 21.63
CA LYS A 41 12.57 -0.65 20.39
C LYS A 41 11.61 -0.69 19.20
N LEU A 42 10.66 -1.63 19.19
CA LEU A 42 9.65 -1.72 18.15
C LEU A 42 8.84 -0.42 18.05
N LEU A 43 8.40 0.14 19.19
CA LEU A 43 7.65 1.39 19.22
C LEU A 43 8.46 2.55 18.60
N LYS A 44 9.75 2.66 18.93
CA LYS A 44 10.63 3.70 18.36
C LYS A 44 10.79 3.54 16.85
N GLU A 45 10.97 2.30 16.38
CA GLU A 45 11.09 1.99 14.96
C GLU A 45 9.80 2.34 14.21
N ILE A 46 8.64 1.89 14.69
CA ILE A 46 7.34 2.16 14.06
C ILE A 46 7.04 3.66 14.06
N ASN A 47 7.27 4.35 15.17
CA ASN A 47 7.08 5.80 15.26
C ASN A 47 7.98 6.54 14.26
N TYR A 48 9.24 6.14 14.13
CA TYR A 48 10.16 6.71 13.15
C TYR A 48 9.67 6.47 11.72
N LEU A 49 9.29 5.23 11.38
CA LEU A 49 8.85 4.86 10.03
C LEU A 49 7.55 5.56 9.64
N ILE A 50 6.57 5.62 10.53
CA ILE A 50 5.31 6.34 10.29
C ILE A 50 5.60 7.83 10.11
N THR A 51 6.42 8.44 11.00
CA THR A 51 6.73 9.87 10.93
C THR A 51 7.48 10.23 9.65
N LYS A 52 8.48 9.43 9.28
CA LYS A 52 9.28 9.61 8.05
C LYS A 52 8.39 9.56 6.80
N ASN A 53 7.47 8.61 6.74
CA ASN A 53 6.63 8.39 5.55
C ASN A 53 5.31 9.16 5.56
N LYS A 54 4.97 9.83 6.67
CA LYS A 54 3.76 10.66 6.78
C LYS A 54 3.70 11.76 5.71
N GLN A 55 4.85 12.25 5.26
CA GLN A 55 4.92 13.31 4.23
C GLN A 55 4.36 12.85 2.89
N CYS A 56 4.51 11.57 2.52
CA CYS A 56 4.01 11.00 1.26
C CYS A 56 2.48 11.17 1.12
N ILE A 57 1.76 11.11 2.23
CA ILE A 57 0.29 11.17 2.30
C ILE A 57 -0.22 12.51 2.84
N THR A 58 0.69 13.36 3.29
CA THR A 58 0.34 14.72 3.71
C THR A 58 0.02 15.53 2.45
N PRO A 59 -1.09 16.27 2.41
CA PRO A 59 -1.58 16.90 1.19
C PRO A 59 -0.70 18.08 0.83
N ASN A 60 0.02 17.97 -0.29
CA ASN A 60 1.04 18.94 -0.65
C ASN A 60 0.89 19.49 -2.08
N LYS A 61 -0.06 18.99 -2.89
CA LYS A 61 -0.13 19.35 -4.32
C LYS A 61 -1.46 19.94 -4.75
N TYR A 62 -2.58 19.23 -4.61
CA TYR A 62 -3.87 19.68 -5.17
C TYR A 62 -5.02 19.65 -4.16
N SER A 63 -5.06 18.62 -3.33
CA SER A 63 -6.09 18.42 -2.31
C SER A 63 -5.74 19.12 -0.99
N LYS A 64 -6.77 19.60 -0.28
CA LYS A 64 -6.65 20.01 1.13
C LYS A 64 -6.92 18.79 2.02
N GLY A 65 -6.22 17.71 1.72
CA GLY A 65 -6.44 16.44 2.38
C GLY A 65 -6.24 16.49 3.90
N LYS A 66 -6.63 15.42 4.56
CA LYS A 66 -6.36 15.21 5.98
C LYS A 66 -5.94 13.77 6.18
N VAL A 67 -5.03 13.57 7.13
CA VAL A 67 -4.54 12.26 7.53
C VAL A 67 -4.77 12.13 9.03
N LYS A 68 -5.38 11.02 9.45
CA LYS A 68 -5.45 10.62 10.85
C LYS A 68 -4.79 9.27 11.00
N ILE A 69 -3.94 9.16 12.02
CA ILE A 69 -3.13 7.97 12.28
C ILE A 69 -3.47 7.50 13.69
N PHE A 70 -3.87 6.25 13.78
CA PHE A 70 -4.09 5.50 15.01
C PHE A 70 -3.14 4.31 15.00
N THR A 71 -1.85 4.59 15.21
CA THR A 71 -0.76 3.61 15.26
C THR A 71 -0.71 2.63 14.07
N ASP A 72 -1.50 1.57 14.09
CA ASP A 72 -1.62 0.53 13.07
C ASP A 72 -2.63 0.84 11.97
N ASN A 73 -3.62 1.68 12.26
CA ASN A 73 -4.62 2.13 11.30
C ASN A 73 -4.39 3.59 10.90
N MET A 74 -4.63 3.90 9.63
CA MET A 74 -4.54 5.23 9.07
C MET A 74 -5.71 5.52 8.13
N VAL A 75 -6.24 6.74 8.24
CA VAL A 75 -7.25 7.27 7.33
C VAL A 75 -6.67 8.48 6.61
N VAL A 76 -6.69 8.44 5.28
CA VAL A 76 -6.30 9.53 4.38
C VAL A 76 -7.54 9.97 3.61
N ALA A 77 -7.84 11.27 3.58
CA ALA A 77 -9.04 11.76 2.92
C ALA A 77 -8.85 13.08 2.20
N TYR A 78 -9.16 13.11 0.90
CA TYR A 78 -8.95 14.23 -0.02
C TYR A 78 -10.30 14.75 -0.54
N PRO A 79 -10.74 15.97 -0.14
CA PRO A 79 -11.97 16.58 -0.64
C PRO A 79 -11.96 16.76 -2.15
N ILE A 80 -12.99 16.23 -2.83
CA ILE A 80 -13.08 16.26 -4.29
C ILE A 80 -13.46 17.66 -4.79
N LYS A 81 -12.80 18.09 -5.88
CA LYS A 81 -13.18 19.24 -6.70
C LYS A 81 -13.64 18.79 -8.07
N ASP A 82 -14.59 19.52 -8.63
CA ASP A 82 -15.08 19.31 -10.00
C ASP A 82 -15.47 17.84 -10.24
N ASP A 83 -14.73 17.08 -11.07
CA ASP A 83 -14.99 15.65 -11.26
C ASP A 83 -14.27 14.75 -10.25
N GLY A 84 -13.16 15.19 -9.66
CA GLY A 84 -12.36 14.44 -8.69
C GLY A 84 -11.22 13.63 -9.29
N GLU A 85 -10.88 13.83 -10.57
CA GLU A 85 -9.79 13.10 -11.21
C GLU A 85 -8.45 13.37 -10.53
N LYS A 86 -8.16 14.64 -10.23
CA LYS A 86 -6.91 15.06 -9.60
C LYS A 86 -6.75 14.48 -8.20
N GLU A 87 -7.82 14.51 -7.41
CA GLU A 87 -7.82 13.94 -6.06
C GLU A 87 -7.73 12.42 -6.07
N LEU A 88 -8.34 11.76 -7.07
CA LEU A 88 -8.14 10.33 -7.28
C LEU A 88 -6.67 10.03 -7.63
N ASP A 89 -6.11 10.73 -8.61
CA ASP A 89 -4.73 10.50 -9.03
C ASP A 89 -3.73 10.76 -7.89
N GLU A 90 -3.95 11.83 -7.12
CA GLU A 90 -3.15 12.19 -5.95
C GLU A 90 -3.27 11.14 -4.83
N ILE A 91 -4.47 10.65 -4.50
CA ILE A 91 -4.61 9.63 -3.45
C ILE A 91 -3.97 8.31 -3.87
N LEU A 92 -4.19 7.86 -5.11
CA LEU A 92 -3.60 6.61 -5.62
C LEU A 92 -2.08 6.69 -5.58
N GLU A 93 -1.53 7.83 -5.94
CA GLU A 93 -0.10 8.07 -5.99
C GLU A 93 0.55 8.13 -4.59
N ASN A 94 -0.04 8.91 -3.69
CA ASN A 94 0.48 9.15 -2.35
C ASN A 94 0.42 7.90 -1.47
N VAL A 95 -0.70 7.16 -1.52
CA VAL A 95 -0.85 5.95 -0.69
C VAL A 95 -0.07 4.76 -1.27
N SER A 96 0.17 4.73 -2.60
CA SER A 96 1.11 3.77 -3.22
C SER A 96 2.53 3.99 -2.74
N GLU A 97 2.98 5.24 -2.69
CA GLU A 97 4.32 5.58 -2.21
C GLU A 97 4.49 5.26 -0.71
N TYR A 98 3.46 5.55 0.08
CA TYR A 98 3.43 5.15 1.49
C TYR A 98 3.53 3.62 1.67
N GLN A 99 2.71 2.85 0.94
CA GLN A 99 2.76 1.39 0.95
C GLN A 99 4.13 0.86 0.52
N PHE A 100 4.70 1.42 -0.55
CA PHE A 100 6.01 1.05 -1.05
C PHE A 100 7.10 1.29 -0.01
N ASN A 101 7.18 2.49 0.57
CA ASN A 101 8.23 2.82 1.52
C ASN A 101 8.15 1.95 2.79
N LEU A 102 6.96 1.64 3.29
CA LEU A 102 6.80 0.72 4.42
C LEU A 102 7.23 -0.71 4.06
N SER A 103 6.89 -1.18 2.85
CA SER A 103 7.25 -2.53 2.41
C SER A 103 8.77 -2.77 2.36
N LEU A 104 9.56 -1.72 2.04
CA LEU A 104 11.02 -1.77 2.06
C LEU A 104 11.62 -1.93 3.47
N GLU A 105 10.83 -1.63 4.50
CA GLU A 105 11.18 -1.76 5.91
C GLU A 105 10.62 -3.05 6.53
N GLY A 106 9.89 -3.85 5.74
CA GLY A 106 9.21 -5.06 6.21
C GLY A 106 7.85 -4.80 6.85
N LEU A 107 7.36 -3.56 6.84
CA LEU A 107 6.00 -3.21 7.26
C LEU A 107 5.06 -3.30 6.07
N PHE A 108 4.30 -4.37 6.00
CA PHE A 108 3.35 -4.59 4.92
C PHE A 108 1.97 -4.10 5.36
N VAL A 109 1.30 -3.38 4.47
CA VAL A 109 -0.03 -2.82 4.74
C VAL A 109 -1.06 -3.40 3.78
N ARG A 110 -2.32 -3.35 4.20
CA ARG A 110 -3.49 -3.52 3.36
C ARG A 110 -4.39 -2.30 3.49
N GLY A 111 -5.32 -2.14 2.57
CA GLY A 111 -6.23 -1.00 2.65
C GLY A 111 -7.37 -1.02 1.65
N GLY A 112 -8.22 -0.02 1.76
CA GLY A 112 -9.38 0.19 0.91
C GLY A 112 -9.50 1.66 0.53
N VAL A 113 -9.61 1.96 -0.76
CA VAL A 113 -9.92 3.29 -1.30
C VAL A 113 -11.38 3.33 -1.70
N SER A 114 -12.09 4.36 -1.25
CA SER A 114 -13.49 4.62 -1.57
C SER A 114 -13.70 6.10 -1.93
N VAL A 115 -14.84 6.39 -2.54
CA VAL A 115 -15.29 7.75 -2.82
C VAL A 115 -16.68 7.97 -2.23
N GLY A 116 -16.87 9.09 -1.55
CA GLY A 116 -18.20 9.49 -1.06
C GLY A 116 -18.15 10.51 0.06
N ASP A 117 -19.30 10.67 0.73
CA ASP A 117 -19.47 11.61 1.83
C ASP A 117 -18.58 11.26 3.02
N PHE A 118 -17.83 12.25 3.47
CA PHE A 118 -16.85 12.08 4.55
C PHE A 118 -16.60 13.40 5.29
N TYR A 119 -16.22 13.29 6.55
CA TYR A 119 -15.78 14.39 7.40
C TYR A 119 -14.63 13.92 8.29
N ILE A 120 -13.63 14.80 8.45
CA ILE A 120 -12.50 14.57 9.34
C ILE A 120 -12.05 15.89 9.96
N ASN A 121 -11.82 15.86 11.27
CA ASN A 121 -11.09 16.89 11.99
C ASN A 121 -10.10 16.22 12.97
N GLU A 122 -9.58 16.98 13.93
CA GLU A 122 -8.62 16.47 14.92
C GLU A 122 -9.20 15.33 15.76
N ASP A 123 -10.49 15.37 16.09
CA ASP A 123 -11.13 14.47 17.04
C ASP A 123 -12.03 13.43 16.37
N ILE A 124 -12.66 13.78 15.26
CA ILE A 124 -13.73 13.02 14.61
C ILE A 124 -13.31 12.56 13.22
N VAL A 125 -13.67 11.32 12.89
CA VAL A 125 -13.70 10.79 11.52
C VAL A 125 -15.07 10.18 11.32
N PHE A 126 -15.80 10.61 10.29
CA PHE A 126 -17.19 10.22 10.12
C PHE A 126 -17.62 10.25 8.65
N GLY A 127 -18.43 9.28 8.23
CA GLY A 127 -19.10 9.30 6.93
C GLY A 127 -19.13 7.93 6.25
N PRO A 128 -20.07 7.71 5.31
CA PRO A 128 -20.21 6.43 4.61
C PRO A 128 -18.95 6.02 3.85
N ALA A 129 -18.17 6.96 3.28
CA ALA A 129 -16.91 6.62 2.61
C ALA A 129 -15.89 5.97 3.57
N LEU A 130 -15.87 6.37 4.84
CA LEU A 130 -15.03 5.68 5.83
C LEU A 130 -15.42 4.21 5.97
N LEU A 131 -16.72 3.93 6.04
CA LEU A 131 -17.25 2.58 6.21
C LEU A 131 -16.95 1.72 4.98
N ASP A 132 -17.12 2.28 3.78
CA ASP A 132 -16.81 1.58 2.52
C ASP A 132 -15.30 1.28 2.40
N ALA A 133 -14.44 2.25 2.72
CA ALA A 133 -12.98 2.07 2.75
C ALA A 133 -12.56 0.99 3.77
N HIS A 134 -13.07 1.07 5.00
CA HIS A 134 -12.75 0.11 6.05
C HIS A 134 -13.31 -1.29 5.76
N ASN A 135 -14.52 -1.40 5.18
CA ASN A 135 -15.06 -2.68 4.77
C ASN A 135 -14.20 -3.31 3.65
N THR A 136 -13.73 -2.51 2.70
CA THR A 136 -12.82 -2.96 1.65
C THR A 136 -11.50 -3.45 2.23
N GLU A 137 -10.88 -2.68 3.15
CA GLU A 137 -9.67 -3.07 3.87
C GLU A 137 -9.86 -4.38 4.65
N SER A 138 -10.90 -4.48 5.46
CA SER A 138 -11.07 -5.58 6.41
C SER A 138 -11.65 -6.87 5.81
N LYS A 139 -12.43 -6.77 4.72
CA LYS A 139 -13.15 -7.92 4.11
C LYS A 139 -12.63 -8.33 2.74
N ILE A 140 -12.03 -7.40 1.98
CA ILE A 140 -11.65 -7.64 0.58
C ILE A 140 -10.12 -7.66 0.42
N ALA A 141 -9.39 -6.80 1.13
CA ALA A 141 -7.93 -6.77 1.11
C ALA A 141 -7.32 -7.88 1.99
N CYS A 142 -7.50 -9.13 1.58
CA CYS A 142 -6.96 -10.31 2.27
C CYS A 142 -5.43 -10.36 2.29
N TYR A 143 -4.80 -9.82 1.25
CA TYR A 143 -3.35 -9.79 1.04
C TYR A 143 -2.78 -8.38 1.31
N PRO A 144 -1.44 -8.22 1.37
CA PRO A 144 -0.76 -6.92 1.53
C PRO A 144 -0.92 -5.94 0.35
N ARG A 145 -2.16 -5.54 0.07
CA ARG A 145 -2.55 -4.67 -1.05
C ARG A 145 -3.61 -3.67 -0.63
N ILE A 146 -3.61 -2.50 -1.27
CA ILE A 146 -4.66 -1.50 -1.13
C ILE A 146 -5.62 -1.65 -2.31
N VAL A 147 -6.88 -1.96 -2.03
CA VAL A 147 -7.92 -2.28 -3.02
C VAL A 147 -8.85 -1.09 -3.24
N LEU A 148 -9.36 -0.91 -4.45
CA LEU A 148 -10.38 0.10 -4.77
C LEU A 148 -11.77 -0.52 -4.62
N ASP A 149 -12.68 0.15 -3.92
CA ASP A 149 -14.08 -0.25 -3.88
C ASP A 149 -14.75 -0.12 -5.26
N GLU A 150 -15.92 -0.74 -5.43
CA GLU A 150 -16.60 -0.75 -6.73
C GLU A 150 -16.92 0.65 -7.26
N LYS A 151 -17.26 1.61 -6.37
CA LYS A 151 -17.59 2.99 -6.74
C LYS A 151 -16.35 3.70 -7.28
N THR A 152 -15.21 3.52 -6.63
CA THR A 152 -13.92 4.08 -7.03
C THR A 152 -13.42 3.44 -8.32
N VAL A 153 -13.61 2.12 -8.51
CA VAL A 153 -13.31 1.46 -9.80
C VAL A 153 -14.15 2.03 -10.93
N LYS A 154 -15.45 2.27 -10.72
CA LYS A 154 -16.33 2.90 -11.73
C LYS A 154 -15.84 4.30 -12.08
N LEU A 155 -15.45 5.09 -11.07
CA LEU A 155 -14.93 6.43 -11.26
C LEU A 155 -13.59 6.42 -12.01
N LEU A 156 -12.66 5.54 -11.63
CA LEU A 156 -11.39 5.37 -12.32
C LEU A 156 -11.56 4.96 -13.78
N LYS A 157 -12.47 4.01 -14.07
CA LYS A 157 -12.78 3.60 -15.45
C LYS A 157 -13.27 4.76 -16.32
N LYS A 158 -14.05 5.68 -15.74
CA LYS A 158 -14.50 6.89 -16.45
C LYS A 158 -13.30 7.73 -16.91
N TYR A 159 -12.31 7.94 -16.05
CA TYR A 159 -11.10 8.70 -16.40
C TYR A 159 -10.21 7.95 -17.38
N ILE A 160 -10.00 6.65 -17.17
CA ILE A 160 -9.20 5.84 -18.10
C ILE A 160 -9.76 5.91 -19.52
N ASN A 161 -11.09 5.90 -19.68
CA ASN A 161 -11.74 5.97 -20.98
C ASN A 161 -11.76 7.38 -21.61
N TYR A 162 -11.37 8.42 -20.86
CA TYR A 162 -11.30 9.78 -21.35
C TYR A 162 -9.99 10.06 -22.14
N TYR A 163 -8.96 9.24 -21.93
CA TYR A 163 -7.64 9.39 -22.54
C TYR A 163 -7.27 8.18 -23.39
N ASP A 164 -6.66 8.42 -24.56
CA ASP A 164 -6.09 7.35 -25.38
C ASP A 164 -4.98 6.59 -24.63
N ALA A 165 -4.17 7.34 -23.86
CA ALA A 165 -3.11 6.82 -22.98
C ALA A 165 -3.28 7.37 -21.56
N ALA A 166 -4.13 6.72 -20.77
CA ALA A 166 -4.40 7.11 -19.38
C ALA A 166 -3.19 6.83 -18.46
N PRO A 167 -2.60 7.84 -17.79
CA PRO A 167 -1.45 7.67 -16.90
C PRO A 167 -1.73 6.75 -15.70
N GLN A 168 -3.00 6.59 -15.33
CA GLN A 168 -3.45 5.74 -14.23
C GLN A 168 -3.31 4.24 -14.52
N LYS A 169 -3.15 3.81 -15.79
CA LYS A 169 -3.06 2.39 -16.17
C LYS A 169 -1.91 1.65 -15.47
N ASN A 170 -0.77 2.30 -15.27
CA ASN A 170 0.38 1.68 -14.61
C ASN A 170 0.28 1.73 -13.08
N LYS A 171 -0.61 2.56 -12.53
CA LYS A 171 -0.84 2.71 -11.09
C LYS A 171 -1.71 1.59 -10.51
N ILE A 172 -2.39 0.80 -11.35
CA ILE A 172 -3.39 -0.19 -10.93
C ILE A 172 -3.12 -1.54 -11.59
N LEU A 173 -3.31 -2.60 -10.82
CA LEU A 173 -3.36 -3.97 -11.32
C LEU A 173 -4.69 -4.62 -10.93
N ILE A 174 -5.01 -5.71 -11.61
CA ILE A 174 -6.17 -6.55 -11.32
C ILE A 174 -5.64 -7.91 -10.92
N ASP A 175 -6.02 -8.38 -9.74
CA ASP A 175 -5.64 -9.71 -9.26
C ASP A 175 -6.62 -10.78 -9.78
N SER A 176 -6.27 -12.04 -9.59
CA SER A 176 -7.04 -13.24 -9.94
C SER A 176 -8.45 -13.30 -9.35
N ASP A 177 -8.71 -12.59 -8.24
CA ASP A 177 -10.03 -12.46 -7.64
C ASP A 177 -10.86 -11.29 -8.21
N GLY A 178 -10.35 -10.63 -9.25
CA GLY A 178 -11.00 -9.52 -9.96
C GLY A 178 -10.90 -8.17 -9.25
N GLN A 179 -10.24 -8.11 -8.08
CA GLN A 179 -10.10 -6.86 -7.33
C GLN A 179 -9.03 -5.96 -7.96
N TRP A 180 -9.35 -4.67 -8.06
CA TRP A 180 -8.44 -3.64 -8.57
C TRP A 180 -7.62 -3.11 -7.40
N PHE A 181 -6.30 -3.18 -7.49
CA PHE A 181 -5.42 -2.79 -6.40
C PHE A 181 -4.25 -1.92 -6.88
N LEU A 182 -3.65 -1.19 -5.95
CA LEU A 182 -2.53 -0.29 -6.24
C LEU A 182 -1.28 -1.06 -6.63
N ASN A 183 -0.70 -0.70 -7.78
CA ASN A 183 0.60 -1.17 -8.22
C ASN A 183 1.72 -0.38 -7.50
N TYR A 184 1.86 -0.58 -6.19
CA TYR A 184 2.76 0.25 -5.38
C TYR A 184 4.23 0.17 -5.81
N LEU A 185 4.69 -0.94 -6.41
CA LEU A 185 6.05 -1.07 -6.96
C LEU A 185 6.28 -0.14 -8.15
N ASN A 186 5.24 0.29 -8.87
CA ASN A 186 5.37 1.29 -9.93
C ASN A 186 5.92 2.64 -9.41
N THR A 187 5.88 2.88 -8.09
CA THR A 187 6.50 4.03 -7.43
C THR A 187 7.99 4.15 -7.74
N ILE A 188 8.71 3.04 -8.00
CA ILE A 188 10.15 3.11 -8.31
C ILE A 188 10.45 4.00 -9.52
N PHE A 189 9.50 4.14 -10.45
CA PHE A 189 9.70 4.94 -11.65
C PHE A 189 9.67 6.45 -11.39
N LYS A 190 9.19 6.89 -10.21
CA LYS A 190 9.19 8.31 -9.83
C LYS A 190 10.58 8.84 -9.50
N PHE A 191 11.47 7.99 -8.99
CA PHE A 191 12.82 8.38 -8.58
C PHE A 191 13.71 8.86 -9.74
N TYR A 192 13.24 8.78 -10.98
CA TYR A 192 13.94 9.34 -12.15
C TYR A 192 14.27 10.82 -11.94
N THR A 193 13.37 11.61 -11.33
CA THR A 193 13.59 13.04 -11.09
C THR A 193 14.68 13.33 -10.04
N GLU A 194 15.10 12.31 -9.29
CA GLU A 194 16.15 12.41 -8.27
C GLU A 194 17.52 11.93 -8.77
N CYS A 195 17.59 11.42 -10.01
CA CYS A 195 18.80 10.83 -10.59
C CYS A 195 19.42 11.77 -11.65
N ASN A 196 20.75 11.78 -11.77
CA ASN A 196 21.43 12.65 -12.73
C ASN A 196 21.46 12.07 -14.16
N ASN A 197 21.27 10.75 -14.28
CA ASN A 197 21.31 10.02 -15.55
C ASN A 197 20.60 8.67 -15.44
N ASP A 198 20.38 8.02 -16.59
CA ASP A 198 19.68 6.74 -16.70
C ASP A 198 20.38 5.60 -15.96
N TYR A 199 21.72 5.60 -15.89
CA TYR A 199 22.48 4.56 -15.19
C TYR A 199 22.29 4.64 -13.66
N GLU A 200 22.29 5.85 -13.10
CA GLU A 200 21.97 6.04 -11.69
C GLU A 200 20.53 5.63 -11.38
N PHE A 201 19.60 5.97 -12.26
CA PHE A 201 18.20 5.61 -12.11
C PHE A 201 17.98 4.10 -12.12
N GLU A 202 18.56 3.40 -13.10
CA GLU A 202 18.51 1.94 -13.18
C GLU A 202 19.09 1.28 -11.91
N ARG A 203 20.23 1.80 -11.43
CA ARG A 203 20.85 1.31 -10.19
C ARG A 203 19.93 1.48 -8.98
N VAL A 204 19.28 2.64 -8.84
CA VAL A 204 18.32 2.90 -7.75
C VAL A 204 17.13 1.94 -7.83
N GLN A 205 16.58 1.71 -9.02
CA GLN A 205 15.48 0.75 -9.21
C GLN A 205 15.89 -0.66 -8.78
N HIS A 206 17.07 -1.11 -9.21
CA HIS A 206 17.60 -2.41 -8.82
C HIS A 206 17.83 -2.53 -7.30
N GLU A 207 18.38 -1.51 -6.66
CA GLU A 207 18.59 -1.50 -5.21
C GLU A 207 17.28 -1.60 -4.44
N LEU A 208 16.28 -0.79 -4.83
CA LEU A 208 14.98 -0.78 -4.17
C LEU A 208 14.23 -2.11 -4.34
N LEU A 209 14.23 -2.69 -5.54
CA LEU A 209 13.62 -3.99 -5.80
C LEU A 209 14.35 -5.11 -5.06
N PHE A 210 15.68 -5.08 -5.03
CA PHE A 210 16.46 -6.05 -4.28
C PHE A 210 16.16 -5.98 -2.78
N ARG A 211 16.03 -4.77 -2.22
CA ARG A 211 15.64 -4.56 -0.83
C ARG A 211 14.24 -5.11 -0.54
N HIS A 212 13.26 -4.84 -1.41
CA HIS A 212 11.92 -5.41 -1.30
C HIS A 212 11.95 -6.94 -1.32
N LYS A 213 12.68 -7.54 -2.28
CA LYS A 213 12.91 -8.98 -2.36
C LYS A 213 13.48 -9.53 -1.05
N LYS A 214 14.52 -8.91 -0.51
CA LYS A 214 15.19 -9.38 0.71
C LYS A 214 14.24 -9.41 1.90
N LYS A 215 13.39 -8.38 2.04
CA LYS A 215 12.38 -8.35 3.10
C LYS A 215 11.33 -9.45 2.93
N LEU A 216 10.91 -9.75 1.70
CA LEU A 216 10.01 -10.87 1.45
C LEU A 216 10.66 -12.23 1.74
N GLU A 217 11.91 -12.45 1.33
CA GLU A 217 12.65 -13.69 1.66
C GLU A 217 12.77 -13.89 3.18
N GLU A 218 13.05 -12.83 3.92
CA GLU A 218 13.10 -12.82 5.39
C GLU A 218 11.75 -13.23 6.00
N LEU A 219 10.66 -12.58 5.58
CA LEU A 219 9.31 -12.83 6.12
C LEU A 219 8.76 -14.21 5.73
N LEU A 220 9.04 -14.69 4.51
CA LEU A 220 8.73 -16.05 4.08
C LEU A 220 9.44 -17.10 4.95
N SER A 221 10.68 -16.83 5.37
CA SER A 221 11.44 -17.70 6.26
C SER A 221 10.86 -17.69 7.68
N ILE A 222 10.63 -16.50 8.26
CA ILE A 222 10.10 -16.32 9.62
C ILE A 222 8.73 -16.99 9.77
N HIS A 223 7.86 -16.82 8.78
CA HIS A 223 6.48 -17.31 8.88
C HIS A 223 6.24 -18.68 8.25
N LYS A 224 7.31 -19.42 7.88
CA LYS A 224 7.23 -20.72 7.18
C LYS A 224 6.30 -21.75 7.84
N THR A 225 6.13 -21.70 9.16
CA THR A 225 5.26 -22.61 9.92
C THR A 225 3.83 -22.09 10.12
N ASN A 226 3.58 -20.80 9.88
CA ASN A 226 2.25 -20.19 9.95
C ASN A 226 1.72 -19.98 8.53
N ILE A 227 1.07 -21.00 7.97
CA ILE A 227 0.61 -21.02 6.58
C ILE A 227 -0.27 -19.81 6.23
N ALA A 228 -1.14 -19.37 7.15
CA ALA A 228 -2.06 -18.25 6.89
C ALA A 228 -1.33 -16.91 6.75
N VAL A 229 -0.21 -16.73 7.46
CA VAL A 229 0.63 -15.53 7.34
C VAL A 229 1.62 -15.68 6.18
N TRP A 230 2.20 -16.87 6.02
CA TRP A 230 3.11 -17.19 4.93
C TRP A 230 2.48 -16.95 3.56
N ASP A 231 1.23 -17.40 3.36
CA ASP A 231 0.48 -17.24 2.11
C ASP A 231 0.33 -15.77 1.70
N LYS A 232 0.20 -14.86 2.67
CA LYS A 232 0.18 -13.41 2.40
C LYS A 232 1.49 -12.91 1.78
N TYR A 233 2.62 -13.42 2.26
CA TYR A 233 3.93 -13.04 1.71
C TYR A 233 4.25 -13.77 0.40
N VAL A 234 3.70 -14.96 0.19
CA VAL A 234 3.75 -15.63 -1.11
C VAL A 234 3.01 -14.82 -2.16
N TRP A 235 1.81 -14.32 -1.84
CA TRP A 235 1.08 -13.42 -2.72
C TRP A 235 1.92 -12.19 -3.09
N THR A 236 2.51 -11.51 -2.10
CA THR A 236 3.34 -10.33 -2.36
C THR A 236 4.61 -10.64 -3.14
N ALA A 237 5.20 -11.81 -2.94
CA ALA A 237 6.34 -12.29 -3.71
C ALA A 237 5.98 -12.61 -5.16
N ASN A 238 4.80 -13.17 -5.41
CA ASN A 238 4.28 -13.36 -6.77
C ASN A 238 4.03 -12.02 -7.46
N TYR A 239 3.44 -11.05 -6.75
CA TYR A 239 3.28 -9.69 -7.24
C TYR A 239 4.64 -9.04 -7.58
N HIS A 240 5.63 -9.15 -6.70
CA HIS A 240 6.99 -8.68 -6.95
C HIS A 240 7.62 -9.32 -8.19
N ASN A 241 7.53 -10.65 -8.28
CA ASN A 241 8.06 -11.40 -9.43
C ASN A 241 7.37 -11.02 -10.74
N TYR A 242 6.05 -10.83 -10.72
CA TYR A 242 5.28 -10.34 -11.88
C TYR A 242 5.78 -8.97 -12.33
N PHE A 243 5.96 -8.04 -11.39
CA PHE A 243 6.47 -6.71 -11.67
C PHE A 243 7.89 -6.78 -12.28
N CYS A 244 8.78 -7.61 -11.73
CA CYS A 244 10.11 -7.84 -12.29
C CYS A 244 10.04 -8.50 -13.68
N ASP A 245 9.17 -9.48 -13.91
CA ASP A 245 9.04 -10.12 -15.23
C ASP A 245 8.57 -9.12 -16.30
N LEU A 246 7.73 -8.15 -15.92
CA LEU A 246 7.21 -7.13 -16.82
C LEU A 246 8.24 -6.04 -17.15
N HIS A 247 8.98 -5.57 -16.15
CA HIS A 247 9.83 -4.38 -16.27
C HIS A 247 11.34 -4.66 -16.31
N PHE A 248 11.78 -5.80 -15.77
CA PHE A 248 13.18 -6.21 -15.62
C PHE A 248 13.36 -7.71 -15.99
N PRO A 249 13.01 -8.11 -17.24
CA PRO A 249 12.96 -9.52 -17.63
C PRO A 249 14.33 -10.21 -17.67
N ASN A 250 15.43 -9.46 -17.78
CA ASN A 250 16.79 -10.00 -17.86
C ASN A 250 17.42 -10.18 -16.47
N GLU A 251 16.88 -9.47 -15.47
CA GLU A 251 17.41 -9.31 -14.12
C GLU A 251 16.87 -10.41 -13.20
N LYS A 252 17.07 -11.67 -13.60
CA LYS A 252 16.53 -12.84 -12.88
C LYS A 252 16.92 -12.89 -11.40
N TRP A 253 18.03 -12.25 -11.04
CA TRP A 253 18.53 -12.15 -9.66
C TRP A 253 17.65 -11.27 -8.76
N LEU A 254 16.81 -10.40 -9.32
CA LEU A 254 15.80 -9.62 -8.57
C LEU A 254 14.60 -10.47 -8.17
N LYS A 255 14.39 -11.64 -8.76
CA LYS A 255 13.21 -12.47 -8.49
C LYS A 255 13.41 -13.40 -7.30
N ILE A 256 12.33 -13.64 -6.58
CA ILE A 256 12.25 -14.65 -5.51
C ILE A 256 12.10 -16.03 -6.16
N ALA A 257 12.83 -17.02 -5.67
CA ALA A 257 12.87 -18.32 -6.32
C ALA A 257 11.51 -19.05 -6.17
N LYS A 258 11.00 -19.61 -7.27
CA LYS A 258 9.70 -20.32 -7.29
C LYS A 258 9.61 -21.45 -6.26
N LYS A 259 10.73 -22.10 -5.93
CA LYS A 259 10.78 -23.16 -4.91
C LYS A 259 10.40 -22.67 -3.51
N ASP A 260 10.61 -21.38 -3.22
CA ASP A 260 10.32 -20.76 -1.93
C ASP A 260 8.87 -20.25 -1.85
N LEU A 261 8.15 -20.26 -2.99
CA LEU A 261 6.76 -19.77 -3.13
C LEU A 261 5.74 -20.90 -3.30
N LEU A 262 6.20 -22.15 -3.27
CA LEU A 262 5.39 -23.32 -3.51
C LEU A 262 5.57 -24.31 -2.35
N SER A 263 4.49 -24.98 -1.98
CA SER A 263 4.54 -26.05 -1.00
C SER A 263 5.04 -27.34 -1.68
N TRP A 264 6.33 -27.66 -1.48
CA TRP A 264 6.93 -28.89 -2.00
C TRP A 264 7.01 -29.94 -0.88
N PRO A 265 6.28 -31.07 -0.97
CA PRO A 265 6.47 -32.16 -0.04
C PRO A 265 7.89 -32.74 -0.21
N ARG A 266 8.48 -33.18 0.90
CA ARG A 266 9.79 -33.85 0.90
C ARG A 266 9.74 -35.12 1.74
N GLN A 267 10.61 -36.07 1.41
CA GLN A 267 10.85 -37.24 2.26
C GLN A 267 11.53 -36.81 3.57
N ILE A 268 11.36 -37.64 4.62
CA ILE A 268 12.10 -37.51 5.88
C ILE A 268 13.59 -37.68 5.55
N SER A 269 14.43 -36.83 6.12
CA SER A 269 15.88 -36.87 5.97
C SER A 269 16.55 -37.20 7.30
N ASN A 270 17.82 -37.60 7.28
CA ASN A 270 18.57 -37.92 8.50
C ASN A 270 18.73 -36.74 9.47
N SER A 271 18.49 -35.49 9.03
CA SER A 271 18.49 -34.33 9.93
C SER A 271 17.18 -34.11 10.66
N ASP A 272 16.11 -34.82 10.28
CA ASP A 272 14.80 -34.76 10.95
C ASP A 272 14.64 -35.83 12.05
N ILE A 273 15.59 -36.75 12.13
CA ILE A 273 15.65 -37.90 13.06
C ILE A 273 16.70 -37.57 14.12
#